data_AF-A0A2V6CN97-F1
#
_entry.id   AF-A0A2V6CN97-F1
#
_cell.length_a   1.000
_cell.length_b   1.000
_cell.length_c   1.000
_cell.angle_alpha   90.00
_cell.angle_beta   90.00
_cell.angle_gamma   90.00
#
_symmetry.space_group_name_H-M   'P 1'
#
loop_
_entity.id
_entity.type
_entity.pdbx_description
1 polymer ?
#
loop_
_entity_poly.entity_id
_entity_poly.type
_entity_poly.pdbx_seq_one_letter_code
_entity_poly.pdbx_strand_id
1 'polypeptide(L)'
;MKLRKRNTMKNKISIAVLTLAFAACCVTVARADQFSFSTGGPDGKLGALSRPAGSQGVETEAADDFVLTQPTVVSGATVHGLITGATASNISRVEVEIYHVFPLDSDTVRTPNVPTRMNSPSDHEISTASRDSNDSGSLSFVASEISDFQVQSTVINGINKFPQQLTHGEGAATGKEVEIRLTFSTPLFLPAGHYFFRPEVEVGGGNFLFLSAPKPITSGTPFPAGVTDLQAWIRNANLTPDWLRIGGDIIGAGAFNMTFSLRGNTVPGAGVAGQANCHGQTVSALAVQFGGIDASASAVGYSTTDALQDGIRVFCQE
;
A
#
# COMPACT_ATOMS: atom_id res chain seq x y z
N MET A 1 96.55 -21.66 27.31
CA MET A 1 97.25 -21.17 26.09
C MET A 1 96.20 -20.79 25.04
N LYS A 2 96.22 -19.53 24.61
CA LYS A 2 95.57 -18.90 23.42
C LYS A 2 94.04 -18.74 23.36
N LEU A 3 93.63 -17.47 23.51
CA LEU A 3 92.42 -16.85 22.94
C LEU A 3 92.30 -17.08 21.42
N ARG A 4 91.06 -17.26 20.93
CA ARG A 4 90.66 -16.84 19.57
C ARG A 4 89.14 -16.64 19.54
N LYS A 5 88.68 -15.39 19.64
CA LYS A 5 88.30 -14.45 18.57
C LYS A 5 86.87 -14.67 18.06
N ARG A 6 86.03 -13.72 18.46
CA ARG A 6 84.66 -13.42 18.05
C ARG A 6 84.56 -13.30 16.52
N ASN A 7 83.49 -13.82 15.93
CA ASN A 7 82.88 -13.22 14.74
C ASN A 7 81.37 -13.48 14.73
N THR A 8 80.63 -12.42 14.99
CA THR A 8 79.18 -12.30 14.80
C THR A 8 78.87 -12.30 13.31
N MET A 9 78.13 -13.30 12.83
CA MET A 9 77.39 -13.20 11.57
C MET A 9 75.90 -13.12 11.87
N LYS A 10 75.34 -11.95 11.63
CA LYS A 10 73.90 -11.75 11.41
C LYS A 10 73.53 -12.50 10.13
N ASN A 11 72.48 -13.32 10.14
CA ASN A 11 71.53 -13.35 9.02
C ASN A 11 70.28 -14.18 9.29
N LYS A 12 69.16 -13.46 9.12
CA LYS A 12 67.95 -13.86 8.39
C LYS A 12 67.03 -14.89 9.07
N ILE A 13 66.15 -14.30 9.87
CA ILE A 13 64.76 -14.70 10.08
C ILE A 13 64.18 -15.32 8.79
N SER A 14 63.70 -16.57 8.88
CA SER A 14 62.70 -17.12 7.94
C SER A 14 61.45 -17.45 8.73
N ILE A 15 60.42 -16.67 8.44
CA ILE A 15 59.06 -16.74 8.98
C ILE A 15 58.34 -17.87 8.25
N ALA A 16 57.79 -18.82 9.01
CA ALA A 16 56.68 -19.65 8.58
C ALA A 16 55.90 -20.08 9.83
N VAL A 17 55.22 -19.12 10.46
CA VAL A 17 54.23 -19.42 11.50
C VAL A 17 52.85 -19.28 10.86
N LEU A 18 52.16 -20.42 10.85
CA LEU A 18 50.77 -20.68 10.53
C LEU A 18 49.83 -19.51 10.89
N THR A 19 49.41 -18.72 9.89
CA THR A 19 48.19 -17.91 9.99
C THR A 19 47.00 -18.78 9.58
N LEU A 20 46.34 -19.38 10.57
CA LEU A 20 45.00 -19.92 10.38
C LEU A 20 44.10 -18.75 9.97
N ALA A 21 43.65 -18.77 8.71
CA ALA A 21 42.69 -17.81 8.19
C ALA A 21 41.35 -18.03 8.90
N PHE A 22 41.10 -17.27 9.96
CA PHE A 22 39.75 -17.02 10.44
C PHE A 22 39.12 -15.97 9.50
N ALA A 23 38.87 -16.39 8.25
CA ALA A 23 37.91 -15.69 7.42
C ALA A 23 36.53 -15.97 8.03
N ALA A 24 36.21 -15.25 9.09
CA ALA A 24 34.83 -15.10 9.51
C ALA A 24 34.09 -14.57 8.28
N CYS A 25 33.30 -15.43 7.64
CA CYS A 25 32.22 -15.00 6.78
C CYS A 25 31.38 -14.01 7.58
N CYS A 26 31.67 -12.73 7.47
CA CYS A 26 30.70 -11.68 7.70
C CYS A 26 29.69 -11.85 6.56
N VAL A 27 28.76 -12.81 6.73
CA VAL A 27 27.52 -12.78 5.98
C VAL A 27 26.85 -11.51 6.48
N THR A 28 26.96 -10.43 5.72
CA THR A 28 26.07 -9.30 5.89
C THR A 28 24.68 -9.87 5.63
N VAL A 29 23.93 -10.13 6.70
CA VAL A 29 22.49 -10.37 6.57
C VAL A 29 21.97 -9.10 5.92
N ALA A 30 21.60 -9.18 4.64
CA ALA A 30 20.98 -8.08 3.95
C ALA A 30 19.68 -7.82 4.71
N ARG A 31 19.64 -6.73 5.48
CA ARG A 31 18.39 -6.31 6.11
C ARG A 31 17.42 -6.02 4.98
N ALA A 32 16.23 -6.57 5.07
CA ALA A 32 15.16 -6.20 4.19
C ALA A 32 14.95 -4.69 4.22
N ASP A 33 14.85 -4.09 3.04
CA ASP A 33 14.47 -2.69 2.96
C ASP A 33 12.99 -2.61 3.35
N GLN A 34 12.74 -1.96 4.48
CA GLN A 34 11.40 -1.66 4.94
C GLN A 34 10.72 -0.80 3.86
N PHE A 35 9.57 -1.26 3.38
CA PHE A 35 8.75 -0.48 2.48
C PHE A 35 7.88 0.49 3.29
N SER A 36 7.85 1.75 2.84
CA SER A 36 6.89 2.74 3.32
C SER A 36 6.47 3.68 2.20
N PHE A 37 5.17 3.95 2.15
CA PHE A 37 4.56 4.94 1.26
C PHE A 37 3.61 5.81 2.07
N SER A 38 3.54 7.11 1.79
CA SER A 38 2.59 8.03 2.42
C SER A 38 2.26 9.18 1.49
N THR A 39 0.98 9.56 1.41
CA THR A 39 0.55 10.77 0.68
C THR A 39 0.68 12.04 1.52
N GLY A 40 1.08 11.93 2.79
CA GLY A 40 1.17 13.06 3.74
C GLY A 40 -0.02 13.08 4.71
N GLY A 41 -0.33 14.27 5.24
CA GLY A 41 -1.44 14.47 6.18
C GLY A 41 -2.66 15.15 5.55
N PRO A 42 -3.81 15.17 6.23
CA PRO A 42 -5.03 15.81 5.72
C PRO A 42 -4.83 17.31 5.51
N ASP A 43 -5.36 17.85 4.41
CA ASP A 43 -5.25 19.28 4.07
C ASP A 43 -6.53 20.09 4.30
N GLY A 44 -7.59 19.43 4.78
CA GLY A 44 -8.87 20.07 5.11
C GLY A 44 -9.66 20.58 3.90
N LYS A 45 -9.31 20.18 2.67
CA LYS A 45 -10.02 20.65 1.47
C LYS A 45 -11.21 19.78 1.09
N LEU A 46 -11.09 18.47 1.21
CA LEU A 46 -12.09 17.53 0.72
C LEU A 46 -12.27 16.34 1.67
N GLY A 47 -13.54 15.93 1.83
CA GLY A 47 -13.92 14.61 2.31
C GLY A 47 -14.73 13.86 1.25
N ALA A 48 -14.24 12.71 0.80
CA ALA A 48 -14.93 11.86 -0.18
C ALA A 48 -15.52 10.64 0.52
N LEU A 49 -16.82 10.38 0.34
CA LEU A 49 -17.49 9.23 0.95
C LEU A 49 -16.82 7.92 0.51
N SER A 50 -16.52 7.04 1.47
CA SER A 50 -16.07 5.68 1.18
C SER A 50 -16.69 4.69 2.17
N ARG A 51 -17.62 3.87 1.70
CA ARG A 51 -18.42 2.97 2.55
C ARG A 51 -18.92 1.75 1.76
N PRO A 52 -19.04 0.59 2.42
CA PRO A 52 -19.68 -0.56 1.81
C PRO A 52 -21.19 -0.32 1.61
N ALA A 53 -21.82 -1.12 0.74
CA ALA A 53 -23.27 -1.17 0.67
C ALA A 53 -23.88 -1.56 2.01
N GLY A 54 -24.96 -0.90 2.42
CA GLY A 54 -25.64 -1.24 3.66
C GLY A 54 -26.84 -0.37 3.99
N SER A 55 -27.22 -0.35 5.26
CA SER A 55 -28.37 0.43 5.75
C SER A 55 -28.21 1.94 5.54
N GLN A 56 -26.98 2.44 5.43
CA GLN A 56 -26.67 3.84 5.23
C GLN A 56 -26.75 4.29 3.76
N GLY A 57 -26.90 3.33 2.83
CA GLY A 57 -27.16 3.57 1.42
C GLY A 57 -26.33 2.67 0.50
N VAL A 58 -26.25 3.05 -0.77
CA VAL A 58 -25.43 2.34 -1.76
C VAL A 58 -23.95 2.43 -1.41
N GLU A 59 -23.21 1.45 -1.89
CA GLU A 59 -21.75 1.44 -1.91
C GLU A 59 -21.22 2.66 -2.65
N THR A 60 -20.19 3.26 -2.06
CA THR A 60 -19.43 4.33 -2.64
C THR A 60 -17.97 4.09 -2.31
N GLU A 61 -17.13 4.09 -3.34
CA GLU A 61 -15.74 3.72 -3.24
C GLU A 61 -14.89 4.93 -3.60
N ALA A 62 -13.95 5.30 -2.73
CA ALA A 62 -12.92 6.31 -3.03
C ALA A 62 -11.53 5.67 -3.01
N ALA A 63 -10.71 5.99 -4.00
CA ALA A 63 -9.39 5.38 -4.17
C ALA A 63 -8.34 6.39 -4.63
N ASP A 64 -7.09 6.13 -4.27
CA ASP A 64 -5.93 6.95 -4.68
C ASP A 64 -4.69 6.09 -4.88
N ASP A 65 -3.72 6.60 -5.63
CA ASP A 65 -2.64 5.77 -6.16
C ASP A 65 -1.41 5.65 -5.27
N PHE A 66 -0.71 4.53 -5.42
CA PHE A 66 0.63 4.30 -4.91
C PHE A 66 1.44 3.50 -5.91
N VAL A 67 2.77 3.51 -5.74
CA VAL A 67 3.71 2.83 -6.63
C VAL A 67 4.66 1.93 -5.85
N LEU A 68 4.88 0.74 -6.40
CA LEU A 68 5.87 -0.24 -5.95
C LEU A 68 6.96 -0.36 -7.01
N THR A 69 8.20 -0.04 -6.65
CA THR A 69 9.35 -0.15 -7.58
C THR A 69 9.92 -1.57 -7.63
N GLN A 70 9.52 -2.43 -6.69
CA GLN A 70 9.95 -3.82 -6.56
C GLN A 70 8.80 -4.67 -5.99
N PRO A 71 8.83 -6.01 -6.16
CA PRO A 71 7.94 -6.92 -5.46
C PRO A 71 7.94 -6.61 -3.96
N THR A 72 6.75 -6.48 -3.37
CA THR A 72 6.59 -5.96 -2.01
C THR A 72 5.51 -6.75 -1.28
N VAL A 73 5.80 -7.13 -0.04
CA VAL A 73 4.81 -7.63 0.90
C VAL A 73 4.31 -6.45 1.74
N VAL A 74 3.10 -5.97 1.45
CA VAL A 74 2.41 -4.91 2.21
C VAL A 74 1.69 -5.55 3.39
N SER A 75 2.06 -5.18 4.62
CA SER A 75 1.57 -5.78 5.86
C SER A 75 0.57 -4.91 6.61
N GLY A 76 0.38 -3.66 6.18
CA GLY A 76 -0.65 -2.81 6.73
C GLY A 76 -0.72 -1.44 6.09
N ALA A 77 -1.69 -0.66 6.54
CA ALA A 77 -1.95 0.68 6.08
C ALA A 77 -2.40 1.58 7.23
N THR A 78 -2.38 2.88 7.02
CA THR A 78 -3.07 3.85 7.89
C THR A 78 -3.90 4.76 7.00
N VAL A 79 -5.16 4.99 7.37
CA VAL A 79 -6.11 5.81 6.61
C VAL A 79 -6.63 6.91 7.52
N HIS A 80 -6.73 8.14 7.00
CA HIS A 80 -7.34 9.25 7.72
C HIS A 80 -8.69 9.60 7.11
N GLY A 81 -9.69 9.81 7.97
CA GLY A 81 -11.02 10.19 7.53
C GLY A 81 -11.71 11.15 8.48
N LEU A 82 -12.83 11.69 8.04
CA LEU A 82 -13.76 12.46 8.83
C LEU A 82 -15.02 11.63 9.07
N ILE A 83 -15.31 11.32 10.34
CA ILE A 83 -16.60 10.74 10.70
C ILE A 83 -17.60 11.87 10.96
N THR A 84 -18.71 11.83 10.22
CA THR A 84 -19.83 12.77 10.39
C THR A 84 -21.03 12.04 11.00
N GLY A 85 -21.70 12.66 11.99
CA GLY A 85 -22.89 12.11 12.65
C GLY A 85 -22.63 10.99 13.68
N ALA A 86 -21.38 10.54 13.84
CA ALA A 86 -20.99 9.44 14.72
C ALA A 86 -19.57 9.64 15.30
N THR A 87 -18.99 8.60 15.89
CA THR A 87 -17.62 8.60 16.44
C THR A 87 -16.81 7.40 15.93
N ALA A 88 -15.50 7.36 16.21
CA ALA A 88 -14.65 6.21 15.89
C ALA A 88 -15.15 4.88 16.48
N SER A 89 -15.86 4.93 17.62
CA SER A 89 -16.42 3.74 18.28
C SER A 89 -17.57 3.08 17.49
N ASN A 90 -18.12 3.78 16.50
CA ASN A 90 -19.20 3.30 15.65
C ASN A 90 -18.69 2.61 14.37
N ILE A 91 -17.36 2.51 14.17
CA ILE A 91 -16.80 1.76 13.05
C ILE A 91 -16.98 0.27 13.32
N SER A 92 -17.71 -0.41 12.42
CA SER A 92 -17.99 -1.85 12.55
C SER A 92 -17.22 -2.70 11.55
N ARG A 93 -16.81 -2.14 10.41
CA ARG A 93 -16.10 -2.85 9.34
C ARG A 93 -15.16 -1.92 8.61
N VAL A 94 -14.00 -2.44 8.23
CA VAL A 94 -13.10 -1.82 7.27
C VAL A 94 -12.79 -2.84 6.19
N GLU A 95 -12.94 -2.44 4.94
CA GLU A 95 -12.54 -3.22 3.78
C GLU A 95 -11.46 -2.47 3.00
N VAL A 96 -10.54 -3.21 2.40
CA VAL A 96 -9.49 -2.70 1.53
C VAL A 96 -9.49 -3.51 0.26
N GLU A 97 -9.38 -2.83 -0.86
CA GLU A 97 -9.10 -3.43 -2.15
C GLU A 97 -7.98 -2.70 -2.88
N ILE A 98 -7.34 -3.44 -3.79
CA ILE A 98 -6.30 -2.91 -4.65
C ILE A 98 -6.74 -3.05 -6.10
N TYR A 99 -6.58 -1.99 -6.87
CA TYR A 99 -6.88 -1.98 -8.31
C TYR A 99 -5.60 -1.73 -9.10
N HIS A 100 -5.53 -2.29 -10.30
CA HIS A 100 -4.55 -1.84 -11.28
C HIS A 100 -4.99 -0.51 -11.91
N VAL A 101 -4.06 0.15 -12.61
CA VAL A 101 -4.41 1.28 -13.47
C VAL A 101 -5.06 0.76 -14.76
N PHE A 102 -6.20 1.36 -15.14
CA PHE A 102 -6.86 1.13 -16.43
C PHE A 102 -5.86 1.28 -17.58
N PRO A 103 -5.83 0.37 -18.59
CA PRO A 103 -6.90 -0.57 -18.95
C PRO A 103 -6.77 -1.99 -18.41
N LEU A 104 -5.85 -2.26 -17.48
CA LEU A 104 -5.74 -3.60 -16.90
C LEU A 104 -7.06 -3.99 -16.20
N ASP A 105 -7.38 -5.29 -16.19
CA ASP A 105 -8.59 -5.87 -15.58
C ASP A 105 -9.89 -5.14 -15.93
N SER A 106 -9.98 -4.66 -17.17
CA SER A 106 -11.09 -3.83 -17.65
C SER A 106 -11.61 -4.31 -18.99
N ASP A 107 -12.93 -4.20 -19.18
CA ASP A 107 -13.52 -4.32 -20.52
C ASP A 107 -13.32 -3.00 -21.26
N THR A 108 -12.40 -3.00 -22.23
CA THR A 108 -12.06 -1.81 -23.02
C THR A 108 -12.97 -1.58 -24.22
N VAL A 109 -13.91 -2.50 -24.49
CA VAL A 109 -14.84 -2.42 -25.63
C VAL A 109 -16.09 -1.63 -25.27
N ARG A 110 -16.44 -1.57 -23.97
CA ARG A 110 -17.61 -0.83 -23.51
C ARG A 110 -17.44 0.69 -23.64
N THR A 111 -18.57 1.38 -23.80
CA THR A 111 -18.60 2.85 -23.73
C THR A 111 -18.62 3.27 -22.26
N PRO A 112 -17.65 4.08 -21.78
CA PRO A 112 -17.67 4.56 -20.41
C PRO A 112 -18.80 5.55 -20.16
N ASN A 113 -19.39 5.52 -18.97
CA ASN A 113 -20.39 6.48 -18.51
C ASN A 113 -19.77 7.72 -17.85
N VAL A 114 -18.48 7.96 -18.08
CA VAL A 114 -17.68 9.02 -17.46
C VAL A 114 -16.89 9.78 -18.53
N PRO A 115 -16.43 11.01 -18.26
CA PRO A 115 -15.68 11.80 -19.24
C PRO A 115 -14.42 11.09 -19.77
N THR A 116 -13.72 10.35 -18.91
CA THR A 116 -12.51 9.61 -19.26
C THR A 116 -12.20 8.53 -18.23
N ARG A 117 -11.55 7.45 -18.67
CA ARG A 117 -10.98 6.38 -17.83
C ARG A 117 -9.45 6.38 -17.82
N MET A 118 -8.84 7.34 -18.51
CA MET A 118 -7.39 7.46 -18.59
C MET A 118 -6.80 7.63 -17.18
N ASN A 119 -5.90 6.73 -16.80
CA ASN A 119 -5.25 6.69 -15.49
C ASN A 119 -6.23 6.55 -14.31
N SER A 120 -7.40 5.93 -14.52
CA SER A 120 -8.35 5.56 -13.46
C SER A 120 -8.06 4.17 -12.91
N PRO A 121 -8.68 3.78 -11.78
CA PRO A 121 -8.69 2.38 -11.38
C PRO A 121 -9.35 1.50 -12.45
N SER A 122 -8.96 0.21 -12.48
CA SER A 122 -9.54 -0.83 -13.33
C SER A 122 -11.03 -1.07 -13.05
N ASP A 123 -11.70 -1.81 -13.93
CA ASP A 123 -13.09 -2.20 -13.72
C ASP A 123 -13.22 -3.16 -12.52
N HIS A 124 -12.29 -4.10 -12.42
CA HIS A 124 -12.19 -5.07 -11.34
C HIS A 124 -10.99 -4.82 -10.44
N GLU A 125 -11.17 -5.08 -9.16
CA GLU A 125 -10.12 -5.20 -8.18
C GLU A 125 -9.24 -6.43 -8.45
N ILE A 126 -8.04 -6.42 -7.86
CA ILE A 126 -7.21 -7.61 -7.73
C ILE A 126 -7.84 -8.45 -6.61
N SER A 127 -8.69 -9.41 -6.97
CA SER A 127 -9.48 -10.21 -6.01
C SER A 127 -8.65 -10.84 -4.90
N THR A 128 -7.42 -11.27 -5.18
CA THR A 128 -6.51 -11.87 -4.18
C THR A 128 -5.88 -10.84 -3.23
N ALA A 129 -6.01 -9.56 -3.53
CA ALA A 129 -5.52 -8.43 -2.73
C ALA A 129 -6.64 -7.69 -1.98
N SER A 130 -7.87 -8.24 -1.91
CA SER A 130 -8.94 -7.70 -1.08
C SER A 130 -8.82 -8.16 0.37
N ARG A 131 -9.12 -7.28 1.33
CA ARG A 131 -9.04 -7.55 2.77
C ARG A 131 -10.21 -6.93 3.50
N ASP A 132 -11.01 -7.76 4.15
CA ASP A 132 -12.15 -7.37 4.97
C ASP A 132 -11.89 -7.70 6.44
N SER A 133 -12.25 -6.78 7.35
CA SER A 133 -12.18 -7.01 8.80
C SER A 133 -13.27 -7.95 9.33
N ASN A 134 -14.35 -8.16 8.58
CA ASN A 134 -15.35 -9.19 8.90
C ASN A 134 -14.81 -10.60 8.65
N ASP A 135 -13.76 -10.74 7.82
CA ASP A 135 -12.97 -11.96 7.73
C ASP A 135 -11.78 -11.87 8.70
N SER A 136 -11.91 -12.55 9.84
CA SER A 136 -10.89 -12.58 10.89
C SER A 136 -9.50 -13.05 10.43
N GLY A 137 -9.39 -13.78 9.31
CA GLY A 137 -8.11 -14.22 8.74
C GLY A 137 -7.43 -13.19 7.83
N SER A 138 -8.12 -12.11 7.49
CA SER A 138 -7.73 -11.18 6.44
C SER A 138 -7.13 -9.88 7.00
N LEU A 139 -7.88 -9.17 7.87
CA LEU A 139 -7.53 -7.83 8.34
C LEU A 139 -8.02 -7.59 9.77
N SER A 140 -7.24 -6.85 10.54
CA SER A 140 -7.67 -6.22 11.80
C SER A 140 -7.38 -4.73 11.77
N PHE A 141 -8.12 -3.94 12.56
CA PHE A 141 -7.94 -2.50 12.63
C PHE A 141 -8.04 -1.94 14.04
N VAL A 142 -7.44 -0.78 14.24
CA VAL A 142 -7.63 0.07 15.41
C VAL A 142 -7.97 1.47 14.91
N ALA A 143 -9.08 2.03 15.39
CA ALA A 143 -9.51 3.38 15.06
C ALA A 143 -9.31 4.30 16.27
N SER A 144 -8.72 5.47 16.04
CA SER A 144 -8.50 6.50 17.06
C SER A 144 -9.09 7.81 16.59
N GLU A 145 -9.88 8.45 17.44
CA GLU A 145 -10.32 9.84 17.23
C GLU A 145 -9.15 10.79 17.54
N ILE A 146 -8.86 11.72 16.63
CA ILE A 146 -7.77 12.69 16.75
C ILE A 146 -8.30 14.00 17.33
N SER A 147 -9.21 14.66 16.61
CA SER A 147 -9.77 15.94 16.99
C SER A 147 -11.06 16.25 16.22
N ASP A 148 -11.73 17.35 16.59
CA ASP A 148 -12.69 17.98 15.71
C ASP A 148 -11.96 18.50 14.45
N PHE A 149 -12.56 18.28 13.29
CA PHE A 149 -11.96 18.63 12.01
C PHE A 149 -13.03 19.09 11.02
N GLN A 150 -12.62 19.87 10.03
CA GLN A 150 -13.49 20.42 9.01
C GLN A 150 -12.86 20.26 7.62
N VAL A 151 -13.71 19.94 6.64
CA VAL A 151 -13.37 19.99 5.22
C VAL A 151 -14.14 21.10 4.52
N GLN A 152 -13.54 21.72 3.50
CA GLN A 152 -14.15 22.81 2.72
C GLN A 152 -15.20 22.31 1.71
N SER A 153 -15.04 21.09 1.22
CA SER A 153 -15.96 20.45 0.27
C SER A 153 -16.13 18.96 0.59
N THR A 154 -17.23 18.39 0.13
CA THR A 154 -17.53 16.97 0.25
C THR A 154 -18.03 16.40 -1.07
N VAL A 155 -17.83 15.10 -1.26
CA VAL A 155 -18.50 14.31 -2.30
C VAL A 155 -19.09 13.07 -1.64
N ILE A 156 -20.42 13.03 -1.57
CA ILE A 156 -21.23 12.04 -0.87
C ILE A 156 -22.26 11.46 -1.83
N ASN A 157 -23.17 12.29 -2.34
CA ASN A 157 -24.27 11.87 -3.23
C ASN A 157 -24.09 12.36 -4.67
N GLY A 158 -23.31 13.42 -4.89
CA GLY A 158 -23.14 14.08 -6.21
C GLY A 158 -22.34 13.31 -7.25
N ILE A 159 -22.41 11.97 -7.26
CA ILE A 159 -21.62 11.06 -8.11
C ILE A 159 -22.51 10.58 -9.26
N ASN A 160 -22.56 11.37 -10.33
CA ASN A 160 -23.47 11.18 -11.46
C ASN A 160 -22.72 10.78 -12.74
N LYS A 161 -23.41 10.07 -13.64
CA LYS A 161 -22.89 9.75 -14.98
C LYS A 161 -22.64 11.01 -15.82
N PHE A 162 -21.73 10.92 -16.77
CA PHE A 162 -21.58 11.90 -17.83
C PHE A 162 -22.89 12.03 -18.63
N PRO A 163 -23.34 13.25 -18.98
CA PRO A 163 -22.67 14.55 -18.86
C PRO A 163 -23.01 15.37 -17.61
N GLN A 164 -23.65 14.77 -16.59
CA GLN A 164 -24.16 15.48 -15.41
C GLN A 164 -23.25 15.32 -14.17
N GLN A 165 -22.02 14.88 -14.37
CA GLN A 165 -21.07 14.57 -13.30
C GLN A 165 -20.59 15.81 -12.53
N LEU A 166 -20.56 16.99 -13.16
CA LEU A 166 -20.13 18.24 -12.52
C LEU A 166 -21.23 18.75 -11.58
N THR A 167 -20.99 18.63 -10.28
CA THR A 167 -21.93 19.03 -9.21
C THR A 167 -21.40 20.14 -8.32
N HIS A 168 -20.11 20.47 -8.42
CA HIS A 168 -19.39 21.43 -7.57
C HIS A 168 -19.22 20.99 -6.10
N GLY A 169 -19.43 19.70 -5.83
CA GLY A 169 -19.39 19.15 -4.47
C GLY A 169 -20.60 19.54 -3.63
N GLU A 170 -20.63 19.02 -2.40
CA GLU A 170 -21.77 19.17 -1.47
C GLU A 170 -21.47 20.14 -0.31
N GLY A 171 -20.42 20.96 -0.47
CA GLY A 171 -20.02 21.97 0.51
C GLY A 171 -19.29 21.40 1.73
N ALA A 172 -19.06 22.28 2.71
CA ALA A 172 -18.25 21.98 3.88
C ALA A 172 -18.93 21.00 4.84
N ALA A 173 -18.12 20.20 5.54
CA ALA A 173 -18.59 19.32 6.61
C ALA A 173 -17.64 19.38 7.82
N THR A 174 -18.22 19.17 9.00
CA THR A 174 -17.50 19.09 10.28
C THR A 174 -17.77 17.74 10.91
N GLY A 175 -16.78 17.20 11.62
CA GLY A 175 -16.89 15.92 12.28
C GLY A 175 -15.64 15.59 13.09
N LYS A 176 -15.44 14.31 13.35
CA LYS A 176 -14.28 13.79 14.06
C LYS A 176 -13.25 13.29 13.06
N GLU A 177 -12.06 13.90 13.05
CA GLU A 177 -10.95 13.28 12.35
C GLU A 177 -10.58 11.98 13.06
N VAL A 178 -10.43 10.92 12.28
CA VAL A 178 -10.03 9.60 12.77
C VAL A 178 -8.81 9.12 12.01
N GLU A 179 -7.92 8.46 12.73
CA GLU A 179 -6.86 7.62 12.17
C GLU A 179 -7.28 6.16 12.32
N ILE A 180 -7.26 5.40 11.22
CA ILE A 180 -7.57 3.98 11.21
C ILE A 180 -6.30 3.23 10.81
N ARG A 181 -5.71 2.51 11.76
CA ARG A 181 -4.51 1.69 11.54
C ARG A 181 -4.93 0.27 11.20
N LEU A 182 -4.50 -0.20 10.03
CA LEU A 182 -4.82 -1.51 9.47
C LEU A 182 -3.62 -2.46 9.60
N THR A 183 -3.90 -3.70 10.00
CA THR A 183 -2.93 -4.79 10.01
C THR A 183 -3.48 -5.95 9.19
N PHE A 184 -2.84 -6.23 8.05
CA PHE A 184 -3.23 -7.34 7.18
C PHE A 184 -2.70 -8.64 7.78
N SER A 185 -3.61 -9.42 8.36
CA SER A 185 -3.32 -10.75 8.92
C SER A 185 -2.82 -11.72 7.85
N THR A 186 -3.32 -11.54 6.62
CA THR A 186 -2.74 -12.10 5.40
C THR A 186 -2.13 -10.95 4.59
N PRO A 187 -0.82 -10.67 4.66
CA PRO A 187 -0.21 -9.57 3.90
C PRO A 187 -0.51 -9.61 2.39
N LEU A 188 -0.44 -8.45 1.72
CA LEU A 188 -0.58 -8.36 0.26
C LEU A 188 0.80 -8.54 -0.37
N PHE A 189 1.01 -9.62 -1.15
CA PHE A 189 2.25 -9.76 -1.91
C PHE A 189 2.01 -9.33 -3.37
N LEU A 190 2.45 -8.11 -3.69
CA LEU A 190 2.24 -7.48 -4.98
C LEU A 190 3.54 -7.38 -5.77
N PRO A 191 3.51 -7.54 -7.11
CA PRO A 191 4.65 -7.22 -7.96
C PRO A 191 4.94 -5.71 -7.97
N ALA A 192 6.05 -5.33 -8.58
CA ALA A 192 6.30 -3.93 -8.89
C ALA A 192 5.20 -3.42 -9.84
N GLY A 193 4.70 -2.22 -9.60
CA GLY A 193 3.58 -1.68 -10.36
C GLY A 193 3.03 -0.38 -9.80
N HIS A 194 2.00 0.12 -10.47
CA HIS A 194 1.22 1.30 -10.08
C HIS A 194 -0.20 0.84 -9.79
N TYR A 195 -0.68 1.14 -8.60
CA TYR A 195 -1.91 0.60 -8.05
C TYR A 195 -2.76 1.71 -7.45
N PHE A 196 -4.05 1.44 -7.27
CA PHE A 196 -4.94 2.23 -6.44
C PHE A 196 -5.25 1.49 -5.14
N PHE A 197 -5.19 2.21 -4.04
CA PHE A 197 -5.62 1.76 -2.71
C PHE A 197 -7.04 2.29 -2.45
N ARG A 198 -7.99 1.37 -2.25
CA ARG A 198 -9.40 1.67 -1.99
C ARG A 198 -9.77 1.16 -0.59
N PRO A 199 -9.88 2.03 0.43
CA PRO A 199 -10.45 1.66 1.71
C PRO A 199 -11.94 2.00 1.77
N GLU A 200 -12.75 1.15 2.39
CA GLU A 200 -14.11 1.46 2.79
C GLU A 200 -14.30 1.29 4.29
N VAL A 201 -15.14 2.12 4.89
CA VAL A 201 -15.38 2.09 6.33
C VAL A 201 -16.87 2.15 6.60
N GLU A 202 -17.39 1.09 7.26
CA GLU A 202 -18.76 1.07 7.73
C GLU A 202 -18.85 1.79 9.08
N VAL A 203 -19.68 2.84 9.14
CA VAL A 203 -19.92 3.63 10.36
C VAL A 203 -21.40 3.58 10.70
N GLY A 204 -21.73 3.00 11.86
CA GLY A 204 -23.10 2.97 12.35
C GLY A 204 -23.63 4.37 12.66
N GLY A 205 -24.67 4.81 11.93
CA GLY A 205 -25.33 6.10 12.15
C GLY A 205 -24.56 7.32 11.63
N GLY A 206 -23.53 7.13 10.80
CA GLY A 206 -22.74 8.21 10.24
C GLY A 206 -22.10 7.86 8.90
N ASN A 207 -21.27 8.76 8.40
CA ASN A 207 -20.45 8.53 7.21
C ASN A 207 -18.97 8.62 7.55
N PHE A 208 -18.15 7.78 6.90
CA PHE A 208 -16.72 7.98 6.77
C PHE A 208 -16.43 8.74 5.48
N LEU A 209 -15.84 9.92 5.60
CA LEU A 209 -15.32 10.68 4.47
C LEU A 209 -13.80 10.54 4.46
N PHE A 210 -13.26 9.85 3.47
CA PHE A 210 -11.83 9.73 3.25
C PHE A 210 -11.27 11.15 3.02
N LEU A 211 -10.27 11.57 3.81
CA LEU A 211 -9.75 12.93 3.77
C LEU A 211 -8.74 13.11 2.64
N SER A 212 -8.72 14.30 2.04
CA SER A 212 -7.72 14.66 1.03
C SER A 212 -6.36 15.03 1.63
N ALA A 213 -5.31 14.71 0.88
CA ALA A 213 -3.95 15.21 1.06
C ALA A 213 -3.55 16.14 -0.10
N PRO A 214 -2.51 16.98 0.06
CA PRO A 214 -2.02 17.83 -1.01
C PRO A 214 -1.57 17.03 -2.23
N LYS A 215 -1.88 17.58 -3.41
CA LYS A 215 -1.34 17.12 -4.69
C LYS A 215 -0.56 18.24 -5.40
N PRO A 216 0.70 18.02 -5.82
CA PRO A 216 1.51 16.81 -5.59
C PRO A 216 1.81 16.59 -4.11
N ILE A 217 2.24 15.38 -3.75
CA ILE A 217 2.66 15.04 -2.38
C ILE A 217 3.75 16.02 -1.89
N THR A 218 3.49 16.70 -0.77
CA THR A 218 4.42 17.70 -0.20
C THR A 218 5.13 17.26 1.08
N SER A 219 4.53 16.33 1.85
CA SER A 219 5.03 15.88 3.16
C SER A 219 5.05 14.35 3.32
N GLY A 220 5.06 13.62 2.20
CA GLY A 220 5.05 12.15 2.16
C GLY A 220 6.14 11.56 1.26
N THR A 221 5.88 10.39 0.70
CA THR A 221 6.79 9.68 -0.20
C THR A 221 6.65 10.24 -1.62
N PRO A 222 7.69 10.88 -2.19
CA PRO A 222 7.63 11.33 -3.57
C PRO A 222 7.56 10.14 -4.53
N PHE A 223 6.80 10.29 -5.62
CA PHE A 223 6.81 9.28 -6.68
C PHE A 223 8.19 9.18 -7.34
N PRO A 224 8.61 7.97 -7.79
CA PRO A 224 9.86 7.77 -8.50
C PRO A 224 9.96 8.65 -9.75
N ALA A 225 11.19 9.00 -10.14
CA ALA A 225 11.42 9.76 -11.36
C ALA A 225 10.80 9.07 -12.58
N GLY A 226 10.04 9.83 -13.37
CA GLY A 226 9.34 9.31 -14.56
C GLY A 226 7.98 8.65 -14.27
N VAL A 227 7.59 8.50 -13.00
CA VAL A 227 6.24 8.07 -12.61
C VAL A 227 5.44 9.29 -12.18
N THR A 228 4.26 9.47 -12.78
CA THR A 228 3.35 10.56 -12.44
C THR A 228 2.47 10.14 -11.27
N ASP A 229 2.47 10.93 -10.21
CA ASP A 229 1.46 10.91 -9.15
C ASP A 229 0.06 11.12 -9.79
N LEU A 230 -0.85 10.15 -9.71
CA LEU A 230 -2.19 10.23 -10.31
C LEU A 230 -3.13 11.01 -9.40
N GLN A 231 -4.43 10.75 -9.38
CA GLN A 231 -5.35 11.58 -8.59
C GLN A 231 -6.40 10.72 -7.93
N ALA A 232 -7.07 11.28 -6.93
CA ALA A 232 -8.15 10.61 -6.25
C ALA A 232 -9.38 10.42 -7.17
N TRP A 233 -9.91 9.20 -7.15
CA TRP A 233 -11.09 8.78 -7.91
C TRP A 233 -12.20 8.32 -6.97
N ILE A 234 -13.44 8.43 -7.44
CA ILE A 234 -14.62 7.93 -6.72
C ILE A 234 -15.61 7.27 -7.68
N ARG A 235 -16.33 6.25 -7.21
CA ARG A 235 -17.52 5.70 -7.88
C ARG A 235 -18.58 5.30 -6.87
N ASN A 236 -19.81 5.16 -7.34
CA ASN A 236 -20.90 4.52 -6.60
C ASN A 236 -21.42 3.32 -7.39
N ALA A 237 -22.29 2.52 -6.77
CA ALA A 237 -22.89 1.34 -7.41
C ALA A 237 -23.60 1.62 -8.75
N ASN A 238 -24.04 2.85 -9.01
CA ASN A 238 -24.69 3.23 -10.28
C ASN A 238 -23.69 3.55 -11.40
N LEU A 239 -22.43 3.78 -11.05
CA LEU A 239 -21.35 4.12 -11.96
C LEU A 239 -20.48 2.90 -12.31
N THR A 240 -20.52 1.83 -11.50
CA THR A 240 -19.75 0.60 -11.71
C THR A 240 -19.84 0.12 -13.16
N PRO A 241 -18.71 -0.14 -13.84
CA PRO A 241 -17.34 -0.18 -13.28
C PRO A 241 -16.57 1.15 -13.37
N ASP A 242 -17.18 2.21 -13.89
CA ASP A 242 -16.50 3.48 -14.17
C ASP A 242 -16.17 4.29 -12.92
N TRP A 243 -15.15 5.13 -13.05
CA TRP A 243 -14.63 6.02 -12.00
C TRP A 243 -14.63 7.47 -12.46
N LEU A 244 -14.91 8.40 -11.55
CA LEU A 244 -14.82 9.85 -11.77
C LEU A 244 -13.64 10.43 -11.01
N ARG A 245 -12.93 11.39 -11.61
CA ARG A 245 -11.94 12.20 -10.90
C ARG A 245 -12.68 13.10 -9.94
N ILE A 246 -12.37 13.01 -8.65
CA ILE A 246 -13.12 13.79 -7.64
C ILE A 246 -12.97 15.30 -7.92
N GLY A 247 -11.72 15.76 -8.08
CA GLY A 247 -11.43 17.16 -8.33
C GLY A 247 -11.91 17.65 -9.69
N GLY A 248 -11.46 16.99 -10.77
CA GLY A 248 -11.69 17.46 -12.13
C GLY A 248 -13.12 17.25 -12.64
N ASP A 249 -13.71 16.08 -12.40
CA ASP A 249 -15.01 15.74 -13.00
C ASP A 249 -16.18 16.20 -12.13
N ILE A 250 -16.10 16.02 -10.81
CA ILE A 250 -17.23 16.27 -9.89
C ILE A 250 -17.21 17.70 -9.36
N ILE A 251 -16.09 18.14 -8.81
CA ILE A 251 -15.99 19.46 -8.16
C ILE A 251 -15.73 20.58 -9.19
N GLY A 252 -14.98 20.28 -10.25
CA GLY A 252 -14.46 21.29 -11.18
C GLY A 252 -13.32 22.10 -10.58
N ALA A 253 -12.53 21.49 -9.70
CA ALA A 253 -11.36 22.07 -9.03
C ALA A 253 -10.06 21.36 -9.43
N GLY A 254 -8.97 21.66 -8.71
CA GLY A 254 -7.71 20.94 -8.85
C GLY A 254 -7.82 19.46 -8.43
N ALA A 255 -6.84 18.66 -8.84
CA ALA A 255 -6.72 17.28 -8.42
C ALA A 255 -6.30 17.16 -6.95
N PHE A 256 -6.71 16.07 -6.31
CA PHE A 256 -6.42 15.74 -4.91
C PHE A 256 -5.73 14.39 -4.84
N ASN A 257 -4.98 14.18 -3.75
CA ASN A 257 -4.64 12.85 -3.26
C ASN A 257 -5.55 12.55 -2.06
N MET A 258 -5.63 11.30 -1.64
CA MET A 258 -6.30 10.88 -0.40
C MET A 258 -5.25 10.57 0.67
N THR A 259 -5.57 10.78 1.95
CA THR A 259 -4.60 10.68 3.05
C THR A 259 -4.45 9.25 3.56
N PHE A 260 -3.44 8.54 3.05
CA PHE A 260 -3.10 7.20 3.54
C PHE A 260 -1.60 6.94 3.54
N SER A 261 -1.21 5.89 4.25
CA SER A 261 0.14 5.33 4.19
C SER A 261 0.09 3.80 4.14
N LEU A 262 1.11 3.22 3.54
CA LEU A 262 1.33 1.78 3.45
C LEU A 262 2.67 1.42 4.08
N ARG A 263 2.74 0.24 4.69
CA ARG A 263 3.98 -0.32 5.26
C ARG A 263 4.16 -1.77 4.86
N GLY A 264 5.41 -2.19 4.78
CA GLY A 264 5.73 -3.56 4.40
C GLY A 264 7.22 -3.82 4.29
N ASN A 265 7.57 -4.80 3.47
CA ASN A 265 8.95 -5.13 3.12
C ASN A 265 9.06 -5.36 1.63
N THR A 266 10.08 -4.81 0.99
CA THR A 266 10.42 -5.20 -0.38
C THR A 266 11.01 -6.61 -0.38
N VAL A 267 10.86 -7.33 -1.49
CA VAL A 267 11.46 -8.65 -1.72
C VAL A 267 12.26 -8.59 -3.03
N PRO A 268 13.46 -7.98 -3.02
CA PRO A 268 14.28 -7.87 -4.20
C PRO A 268 14.64 -9.26 -4.74
N GLY A 269 14.50 -9.47 -6.05
CA GLY A 269 14.82 -10.74 -6.69
C GLY A 269 13.75 -11.83 -6.53
N ALA A 270 12.55 -11.49 -6.03
CA ALA A 270 11.40 -12.38 -6.19
C ALA A 270 11.16 -12.74 -7.66
N GLY A 271 10.57 -13.91 -7.88
CA GLY A 271 10.24 -14.40 -9.21
C GLY A 271 9.24 -13.52 -9.95
N VAL A 272 9.13 -13.71 -11.26
CA VAL A 272 8.17 -12.98 -12.08
C VAL A 272 6.86 -13.77 -12.16
N ALA A 273 5.74 -13.14 -11.79
CA ALA A 273 4.41 -13.75 -11.84
C ALA A 273 4.12 -14.42 -13.19
N GLY A 274 3.49 -15.60 -13.15
CA GLY A 274 3.18 -16.43 -14.32
C GLY A 274 4.37 -17.20 -14.92
N GLN A 275 5.60 -17.01 -14.43
CA GLN A 275 6.76 -17.82 -14.84
C GLN A 275 6.88 -19.10 -14.01
N ALA A 276 7.23 -20.21 -14.66
CA ALA A 276 7.31 -21.54 -14.02
C ALA A 276 8.33 -21.63 -12.86
N ASN A 277 9.32 -20.74 -12.81
CA ASN A 277 10.30 -20.67 -11.73
C ASN A 277 9.99 -19.60 -10.68
N CYS A 278 8.84 -18.92 -10.78
CA CYS A 278 8.48 -17.82 -9.91
C CYS A 278 8.53 -18.23 -8.44
N HIS A 279 7.85 -19.32 -8.10
CA HIS A 279 7.75 -19.80 -6.73
C HIS A 279 9.13 -20.07 -6.11
N GLY A 280 9.97 -20.87 -6.80
CA GLY A 280 11.30 -21.21 -6.31
C GLY A 280 12.23 -20.01 -6.17
N GLN A 281 12.17 -19.06 -7.11
CA GLN A 281 12.94 -17.81 -7.02
C GLN A 281 12.49 -16.95 -5.85
N THR A 282 11.18 -16.77 -5.66
CA THR A 282 10.62 -15.99 -4.56
C THR A 282 10.97 -16.59 -3.20
N VAL A 283 10.81 -17.91 -3.03
CA VAL A 283 11.24 -18.62 -1.81
C VAL A 283 12.73 -18.42 -1.56
N SER A 284 13.57 -18.53 -2.59
CA SER A 284 15.01 -18.31 -2.46
C SER A 284 15.35 -16.87 -2.07
N ALA A 285 14.68 -15.87 -2.67
CA ALA A 285 14.90 -14.46 -2.37
C ALA A 285 14.56 -14.15 -0.91
N LEU A 286 13.38 -14.59 -0.46
CA LEU A 286 12.94 -14.47 0.92
C LEU A 286 13.90 -15.15 1.90
N ALA A 287 14.32 -16.38 1.60
CA ALA A 287 15.22 -17.13 2.47
C ALA A 287 16.61 -16.46 2.56
N VAL A 288 17.15 -15.94 1.45
CA VAL A 288 18.41 -15.20 1.44
C VAL A 288 18.29 -13.90 2.24
N GLN A 289 17.18 -13.17 2.06
CA GLN A 289 16.96 -11.87 2.68
C GLN A 289 16.72 -11.97 4.20
N PHE A 290 15.95 -12.96 4.64
CA PHE A 290 15.54 -13.06 6.05
C PHE A 290 16.24 -14.17 6.83
N GLY A 291 17.18 -14.91 6.22
CA GLY A 291 17.96 -15.94 6.89
C GLY A 291 17.23 -17.29 7.03
N GLY A 292 16.37 -17.62 6.08
CA GLY A 292 15.57 -18.85 6.03
C GLY A 292 14.07 -18.56 5.96
N ILE A 293 13.30 -19.51 5.43
CA ILE A 293 11.88 -19.30 5.11
C ILE A 293 11.00 -19.08 6.34
N ASP A 294 11.31 -19.71 7.46
CA ASP A 294 10.58 -19.52 8.73
C ASP A 294 10.77 -18.10 9.27
N ALA A 295 12.01 -17.57 9.16
CA ALA A 295 12.31 -16.19 9.52
C ALA A 295 11.65 -15.21 8.54
N SER A 296 11.56 -15.56 7.25
CA SER A 296 10.85 -14.77 6.25
C SER A 296 9.38 -14.59 6.62
N ALA A 297 8.67 -15.66 7.00
CA ALA A 297 7.25 -15.60 7.34
C ALA A 297 6.98 -14.56 8.43
N SER A 298 7.70 -14.65 9.55
CA SER A 298 7.58 -13.68 10.65
C SER A 298 7.97 -12.26 10.22
N ALA A 299 9.05 -12.11 9.44
CA ALA A 299 9.56 -10.80 9.07
C ALA A 299 8.64 -10.03 8.11
N VAL A 300 7.94 -10.75 7.22
CA VAL A 300 7.01 -10.15 6.25
C VAL A 300 5.55 -10.15 6.71
N GLY A 301 5.29 -10.63 7.93
CA GLY A 301 3.99 -10.50 8.60
C GLY A 301 3.03 -11.67 8.40
N TYR A 302 3.48 -12.80 7.88
CA TYR A 302 2.67 -14.02 7.81
C TYR A 302 2.72 -14.78 9.13
N SER A 303 1.60 -15.40 9.50
CA SER A 303 1.44 -16.13 10.77
C SER A 303 2.21 -17.47 10.79
N THR A 304 2.42 -18.07 9.62
CA THR A 304 3.09 -19.36 9.46
C THR A 304 3.87 -19.41 8.14
N THR A 305 4.82 -20.34 8.03
CA THR A 305 5.52 -20.63 6.78
C THR A 305 4.55 -21.09 5.70
N ASP A 306 3.53 -21.89 6.04
CA ASP A 306 2.51 -22.35 5.07
C ASP A 306 1.70 -21.17 4.53
N ALA A 307 1.28 -20.24 5.40
CA ALA A 307 0.59 -19.03 4.96
C ALA A 307 1.47 -18.16 4.05
N LEU A 308 2.78 -18.07 4.33
CA LEU A 308 3.72 -17.41 3.42
C LEU A 308 3.79 -18.14 2.06
N GLN A 309 3.85 -19.46 2.04
CA GLN A 309 3.87 -20.25 0.80
C GLN A 309 2.61 -20.01 -0.04
N ASP A 310 1.44 -19.94 0.59
CA ASP A 310 0.18 -19.62 -0.10
C ASP A 310 0.21 -18.20 -0.66
N GLY A 311 0.72 -17.23 0.10
CA GLY A 311 0.96 -15.87 -0.39
C GLY A 311 1.91 -15.82 -1.60
N ILE A 312 2.94 -16.66 -1.63
CA ILE A 312 3.85 -16.79 -2.77
C ILE A 312 3.14 -17.39 -3.99
N ARG A 313 2.28 -18.41 -3.82
CA ARG A 313 1.50 -18.98 -4.93
C ARG A 313 0.58 -17.95 -5.56
N VAL A 314 -0.12 -17.18 -4.73
CA VAL A 314 -0.96 -16.06 -5.17
C VAL A 314 -0.15 -15.04 -5.96
N PHE A 315 0.99 -14.60 -5.41
CA PHE A 315 1.91 -13.68 -6.10
C PHE A 315 2.39 -14.24 -7.45
N CYS A 316 2.66 -15.55 -7.51
CA CYS A 316 3.14 -16.23 -8.71
C CYS A 316 2.04 -16.62 -9.71
N GLN A 317 0.76 -16.45 -9.37
CA GLN A 317 -0.40 -16.86 -10.16
C GLN A 317 -0.47 -18.39 -10.36
N GLU A 318 -0.20 -19.15 -9.29
CA GLU A 318 -0.22 -20.63 -9.24
C GLU A 318 -1.40 -21.19 -8.45
#